data_AF-A0A1M6BUL2-F1
#
_entry.id   AF-A0A1M6BUL2-F1
#
_cell.length_a   1.000
_cell.length_b   1.000
_cell.length_c   1.000
_cell.angle_alpha   90.00
_cell.angle_beta   90.00
_cell.angle_gamma   90.00
#
_symmetry.space_group_name_H-M   'P 1'
#
loop_
_entity.id
_entity.type
_entity.pdbx_description
1 polymer ?
#
loop_
_entity_poly.entity_id
_entity_poly.type
_entity_poly.pdbx_seq_one_letter_code
_entity_poly.pdbx_strand_id
1 'polypeptide(L)'
;MRKIDSGAVGIARGEIVLFSDFADDGAMWAGSGDREIRRRISFDEPFAGAPVVSAWITMQDVASDRNTRLDLAAEDEDPEGFTIVFRTWGDSRIARIRVGWMAIGTVRSDDMWDID
;
A
#
# COMPACT_ATOMS: atom_id res chain seq x y z
N MET A 1 -4.25 -2.96 20.04
CA MET A 1 -2.79 -3.23 20.13
C MET A 1 -2.56 -4.69 19.76
N ARG A 2 -1.73 -4.98 18.74
CA ARG A 2 -1.35 -6.34 18.37
C ARG A 2 -0.01 -6.67 19.01
N LYS A 3 0.07 -7.79 19.74
CA LYS A 3 1.33 -8.30 20.29
C LYS A 3 1.91 -9.32 19.32
N ILE A 4 3.22 -9.29 19.11
CA ILE A 4 3.96 -10.27 18.33
C ILE A 4 4.85 -11.02 19.31
N ASP A 5 4.52 -12.28 19.56
CA ASP A 5 5.35 -13.20 20.33
C ASP A 5 6.00 -14.16 19.33
N SER A 6 7.30 -13.98 19.08
CA SER A 6 8.01 -14.66 17.99
C SER A 6 9.50 -14.73 18.27
N GLY A 7 10.14 -15.82 17.84
CA GLY A 7 11.60 -15.97 17.82
C GLY A 7 12.28 -15.07 16.78
N ALA A 8 11.56 -14.64 15.74
CA ALA A 8 12.08 -13.75 14.70
C ALA A 8 11.01 -12.77 14.17
N VAL A 9 11.42 -11.54 13.86
CA VAL A 9 10.56 -10.48 13.30
C VAL A 9 11.12 -10.04 11.96
N GLY A 10 10.28 -10.12 10.92
CA GLY A 10 10.59 -9.60 9.59
C GLY A 10 10.12 -8.16 9.44
N ILE A 11 10.84 -7.39 8.62
CA ILE A 11 10.45 -6.05 8.19
C ILE A 11 10.62 -5.99 6.67
N ALA A 12 9.51 -5.84 5.95
CA ALA A 12 9.52 -5.52 4.53
C ALA A 12 9.12 -4.07 4.33
N ARG A 13 9.69 -3.39 3.33
CA ARG A 13 9.33 -2.01 2.99
C ARG A 13 9.58 -1.75 1.53
N GLY A 14 8.88 -0.76 0.99
CA GLY A 14 9.08 -0.36 -0.40
C GLY A 14 8.41 0.96 -0.72
N GLU A 15 8.60 1.38 -1.96
CA GLU A 15 7.96 2.56 -2.53
C GLU A 15 7.53 2.25 -3.97
N ILE A 16 6.39 2.78 -4.39
CA ILE A 16 5.87 2.62 -5.74
C ILE A 16 5.20 3.90 -6.23
N VAL A 17 5.46 4.27 -7.49
CA VAL A 17 4.60 5.21 -8.21
C VAL A 17 3.33 4.47 -8.57
N LEU A 18 2.23 4.78 -7.87
CA LEU A 18 0.99 4.02 -7.99
C LEU A 18 0.33 4.25 -9.36
N PHE A 19 0.37 5.49 -9.85
CA PHE A 19 -0.07 5.89 -11.18
C PHE A 19 0.49 7.28 -11.55
N SER A 20 0.40 7.62 -12.84
CA SER A 20 0.79 8.92 -13.41
C SER A 20 -0.12 9.25 -14.61
N ASP A 21 -1.28 9.82 -14.34
CA ASP A 21 -2.40 9.92 -15.30
C ASP A 21 -2.45 11.22 -16.11
N PHE A 22 -1.57 12.19 -15.82
CA PHE A 22 -1.59 13.49 -16.53
C PHE A 22 -1.31 13.38 -18.03
N ALA A 23 -0.38 12.51 -18.44
CA ALA A 23 0.05 12.43 -19.83
C ALA A 23 -1.01 11.80 -20.75
N ASP A 24 -1.88 10.96 -20.18
CA ASP A 24 -2.80 10.09 -20.93
C ASP A 24 -4.28 10.44 -20.69
N ASP A 25 -4.58 11.56 -20.03
CA ASP A 25 -5.93 11.91 -19.55
C ASP A 25 -6.59 10.77 -18.77
N GLY A 26 -5.81 10.11 -17.90
CA GLY A 26 -6.26 8.96 -17.13
C GLY A 26 -7.39 9.29 -16.15
N ALA A 27 -8.06 8.25 -15.65
CA ALA A 27 -9.27 8.38 -14.83
C ALA A 27 -9.06 9.27 -13.59
N MET A 28 -7.87 9.25 -12.99
CA MET A 28 -7.56 10.06 -11.81
C MET A 28 -7.38 11.55 -12.13
N TRP A 29 -7.00 11.89 -13.36
CA TRP A 29 -6.81 13.27 -13.82
C TRP A 29 -8.08 13.87 -14.46
N ALA A 30 -8.68 13.14 -15.41
CA ALA A 30 -9.79 13.65 -16.22
C ALA A 30 -11.18 13.29 -15.69
N GLY A 31 -11.29 12.22 -14.90
CA GLY A 31 -12.56 11.73 -14.38
C GLY A 31 -13.19 12.59 -13.27
N SER A 32 -14.35 12.17 -12.80
CA SER A 32 -15.08 12.76 -11.67
C SER A 32 -15.86 11.69 -10.91
N GLY A 33 -16.38 12.04 -9.74
CA GLY A 33 -17.00 11.08 -8.83
C GLY A 33 -15.97 10.13 -8.21
N ASP A 34 -16.46 9.03 -7.65
CA ASP A 34 -15.66 8.05 -6.93
C ASP A 34 -14.76 7.28 -7.90
N ARG A 35 -13.47 7.27 -7.61
CA ARG A 35 -12.43 6.62 -8.42
C ARG A 35 -11.45 5.92 -7.50
N GLU A 36 -11.07 4.71 -7.89
CA GLU A 36 -10.19 3.85 -7.10
C GLU A 36 -9.11 3.22 -7.99
N ILE A 37 -7.89 3.12 -7.45
CA ILE A 37 -6.83 2.26 -7.98
C ILE A 37 -6.44 1.27 -6.89
N ARG A 38 -6.42 -0.02 -7.26
CA ARG A 38 -5.92 -1.12 -6.44
C ARG A 38 -4.62 -1.64 -7.02
N ARG A 39 -3.59 -1.79 -6.20
CA ARG A 39 -2.30 -2.39 -6.59
C ARG A 39 -1.85 -3.40 -5.54
N ARG A 40 -1.85 -4.67 -5.93
CA ARG A 40 -1.24 -5.72 -5.12
C ARG A 40 0.28 -5.55 -5.08
N ILE A 41 0.83 -5.61 -3.88
CA ILE A 41 2.27 -5.65 -3.59
C ILE A 41 2.58 -7.04 -3.04
N SER A 42 3.53 -7.72 -3.66
CA SER A 42 4.08 -8.99 -3.17
C SER A 42 5.35 -8.70 -2.37
N PHE A 43 5.53 -9.40 -1.26
CA PHE A 43 6.79 -9.41 -0.53
C PHE A 43 7.79 -10.34 -1.22
N ASP A 44 9.09 -10.04 -1.09
CA ASP A 44 10.16 -10.89 -1.64
C ASP A 44 10.22 -12.26 -0.92
N GLU A 45 9.85 -12.27 0.36
CA GLU A 45 9.76 -13.45 1.21
C GLU A 45 8.44 -13.41 1.99
N PRO A 46 7.71 -14.54 2.12
CA PRO A 46 6.46 -14.56 2.87
C PRO A 46 6.69 -14.48 4.39
N PHE A 47 5.81 -13.79 5.09
CA PHE A 47 5.72 -13.84 6.54
C PHE A 47 5.14 -15.20 6.99
N ALA A 48 5.27 -15.53 8.28
CA ALA A 48 4.65 -16.73 8.85
C ALA A 48 3.11 -16.61 9.02
N GLY A 49 2.59 -15.38 8.97
CA GLY A 49 1.18 -15.03 9.01
C GLY A 49 0.98 -13.60 8.50
N ALA A 50 -0.27 -13.15 8.35
CA ALA A 50 -0.55 -11.80 7.86
C ALA A 50 0.17 -10.73 8.71
N PRO A 51 1.08 -9.92 8.13
CA PRO A 51 1.81 -8.88 8.86
C PRO A 51 0.89 -7.71 9.23
N VAL A 52 1.40 -6.74 10.00
CA VAL A 52 0.79 -5.42 10.10
C VAL A 52 1.41 -4.54 9.04
N VAL A 53 0.59 -3.90 8.21
CA VAL A 53 1.05 -3.03 7.12
C VAL A 53 0.61 -1.59 7.38
N SER A 54 1.53 -0.67 7.15
CA SER A 54 1.25 0.76 7.07
C SER A 54 1.65 1.26 5.68
N ALA A 55 0.80 2.08 5.08
CA ALA A 55 1.07 2.78 3.83
C ALA A 55 0.88 4.28 4.00
N TRP A 56 1.66 5.08 3.28
CA TRP A 56 1.59 6.54 3.32
C TRP A 56 1.97 7.15 1.98
N ILE A 57 1.42 8.32 1.69
CA ILE A 57 1.76 9.09 0.50
C ILE A 57 3.14 9.73 0.72
N THR A 58 4.08 9.46 -0.18
CA THR A 58 5.42 10.08 -0.17
C THR A 58 5.58 11.17 -1.22
N MET A 59 4.70 11.22 -2.22
CA MET A 59 4.57 12.32 -3.16
C MET A 59 3.14 12.37 -3.73
N GLN A 60 2.64 13.59 -3.90
CA GLN A 60 1.39 13.87 -4.60
C GLN A 60 1.60 15.03 -5.59
N ASP A 61 1.07 14.86 -6.80
CA ASP A 61 0.94 15.91 -7.80
C ASP A 61 -0.55 16.05 -8.12
N VAL A 62 -1.13 17.18 -7.73
CA VAL A 62 -2.58 17.43 -7.73
C VAL A 62 -2.89 18.81 -8.29
N ALA A 63 -4.02 18.95 -8.97
CA ALA A 63 -4.44 20.24 -9.49
C ALA A 63 -4.67 21.25 -8.36
N SER A 64 -4.17 22.48 -8.53
CA SER A 64 -4.27 23.54 -7.53
C SER A 64 -5.63 24.26 -7.52
N ASP A 65 -6.46 24.05 -8.54
CA ASP A 65 -7.73 24.75 -8.76
C ASP A 65 -8.97 23.94 -8.31
N ARG A 66 -8.76 22.81 -7.65
CA ARG A 66 -9.81 21.92 -7.12
C ARG A 66 -9.46 21.49 -5.69
N ASN A 67 -10.48 21.07 -4.94
CA ASN A 67 -10.24 20.54 -3.60
C ASN A 67 -9.46 19.23 -3.68
N THR A 68 -8.43 19.10 -2.85
CA THR A 68 -7.66 17.85 -2.72
C THR A 68 -8.39 16.88 -1.80
N ARG A 69 -8.75 15.71 -2.32
CA ARG A 69 -9.44 14.65 -1.58
C ARG A 69 -8.76 13.32 -1.90
N LEU A 70 -8.01 12.80 -0.93
CA LEU A 70 -7.22 11.58 -1.07
C LEU A 70 -7.52 10.67 0.10
N ASP A 71 -7.73 9.40 -0.19
CA ASP A 71 -7.80 8.34 0.79
C ASP A 71 -6.87 7.20 0.36
N LEU A 72 -6.11 6.67 1.31
CA LEU A 72 -5.11 5.63 1.11
C LEU A 72 -5.26 4.58 2.20
N ALA A 73 -5.43 3.34 1.77
CA ALA A 73 -5.50 2.18 2.65
C ALA A 73 -4.51 1.10 2.21
N ALA A 74 -4.05 0.32 3.18
CA ALA A 74 -3.59 -1.04 2.97
C ALA A 74 -4.78 -1.97 3.28
N GLU A 75 -5.09 -2.87 2.36
CA GLU A 75 -6.17 -3.85 2.49
C GLU A 75 -5.65 -5.24 2.08
N ASP A 76 -6.41 -6.29 2.39
CA ASP A 76 -6.16 -7.65 1.94
C ASP A 76 -4.74 -8.16 2.33
N GLU A 77 -4.29 -7.89 3.55
CA GLU A 77 -3.01 -8.37 4.06
C GLU A 77 -3.02 -9.89 4.26
N ASP A 78 -2.03 -10.55 3.69
CA ASP A 78 -1.78 -11.96 3.86
C ASP A 78 -0.25 -12.20 3.98
N PRO A 79 0.22 -13.44 4.20
CA PRO A 79 1.64 -13.72 4.35
C PRO A 79 2.50 -13.28 3.16
N GLU A 80 1.94 -13.25 1.94
CA GLU A 80 2.67 -13.03 0.70
C GLU A 80 2.63 -11.57 0.23
N GLY A 81 1.77 -10.74 0.81
CA GLY A 81 1.61 -9.35 0.39
C GLY A 81 0.43 -8.61 0.98
N PHE A 82 0.11 -7.48 0.36
CA PHE A 82 -1.07 -6.66 0.66
C PHE A 82 -1.48 -5.86 -0.58
N THR A 83 -2.67 -5.26 -0.57
CA THR A 83 -3.16 -4.38 -1.62
C THR A 83 -3.11 -2.93 -1.17
N ILE A 84 -2.40 -2.08 -1.92
CA ILE A 84 -2.54 -0.63 -1.82
C ILE A 84 -3.82 -0.22 -2.51
N VAL A 85 -4.69 0.49 -1.80
CA VAL A 85 -5.92 1.06 -2.35
C VAL A 85 -5.91 2.56 -2.19
N PHE A 86 -5.92 3.26 -3.33
CA PHE A 86 -6.01 4.71 -3.37
C PHE A 86 -7.35 5.13 -3.93
N ARG A 87 -7.99 6.08 -3.27
CA ARG A 87 -9.31 6.61 -3.64
C ARG A 87 -9.30 8.12 -3.72
N THR A 88 -10.10 8.64 -4.63
CA THR A 88 -10.45 10.06 -4.74
C THR A 88 -11.91 10.20 -5.16
N TRP A 89 -12.49 11.37 -4.95
CA TRP A 89 -13.91 11.61 -5.25
C TRP A 89 -14.19 13.06 -5.66
N GLY A 90 -15.42 13.29 -6.11
CA GLY A 90 -15.89 14.59 -6.59
C GLY A 90 -15.14 15.04 -7.84
N ASP A 91 -14.73 16.30 -7.87
CA ASP A 91 -14.06 16.96 -8.98
C ASP A 91 -12.52 17.04 -8.82
N SER A 92 -11.96 16.31 -7.85
CA SER A 92 -10.52 16.28 -7.58
C SER A 92 -9.76 15.74 -8.81
N ARG A 93 -8.60 16.33 -9.13
CA ARG A 93 -7.75 15.89 -10.25
C ARG A 93 -6.35 15.56 -9.75
N ILE A 94 -5.97 14.29 -9.88
CA ILE A 94 -4.74 13.74 -9.34
C ILE A 94 -3.86 13.31 -10.51
N ALA A 95 -2.76 14.02 -10.72
CA ALA A 95 -1.83 13.75 -11.81
C ALA A 95 -0.94 12.54 -11.48
N ARG A 96 -0.47 12.46 -10.23
CA ARG A 96 0.46 11.40 -9.80
C ARG A 96 0.41 11.18 -8.30
N ILE A 97 0.54 9.92 -7.88
CA ILE A 97 0.73 9.53 -6.48
C ILE A 97 1.90 8.55 -6.38
N ARG A 98 2.76 8.77 -5.38
CA ARG A 98 3.76 7.79 -4.93
C ARG A 98 3.46 7.38 -3.49
N VAL A 99 3.51 6.08 -3.25
CA VAL A 99 3.17 5.47 -1.97
C VAL A 99 4.39 4.74 -1.42
N GLY A 100 4.75 5.06 -0.19
CA GLY A 100 5.66 4.26 0.64
C GLY A 100 4.87 3.31 1.52
N TRP A 101 5.45 2.16 1.83
CA TRP A 101 4.84 1.18 2.72
C TRP A 101 5.88 0.44 3.57
N MET A 102 5.42 -0.10 4.69
CA MET A 102 6.19 -0.99 5.57
C MET A 102 5.27 -2.05 6.16
N ALA A 103 5.75 -3.29 6.16
CA ALA A 103 5.11 -4.45 6.76
C ALA A 103 5.99 -5.00 7.87
N ILE A 104 5.41 -5.27 9.04
CA ILE A 104 6.10 -5.86 10.19
C ILE A 104 5.30 -7.10 10.63
N GLY A 105 5.98 -8.23 10.73
CA GLY A 105 5.33 -9.51 11.04
C GLY A 105 6.30 -10.57 11.50
N THR A 106 5.74 -11.71 11.90
CA THR A 106 6.53 -12.90 12.26
C THR A 106 7.09 -13.54 11.00
N VAL A 107 8.31 -14.06 11.08
CA VAL A 107 8.92 -14.90 10.04
C VAL A 107 9.31 -16.23 10.65
N ARG A 108 9.46 -17.26 9.81
CA ARG A 108 10.02 -18.53 10.28
C ARG A 108 11.49 -18.30 10.62
N SER A 109 11.91 -18.75 11.80
CA SER A 109 13.33 -18.77 12.15
C SER A 109 13.89 -20.14 11.74
N ASP A 110 15.08 -20.15 11.14
CA ASP A 110 15.82 -21.38 10.83
C ASP A 110 16.11 -22.22 12.10
N ASP A 111 16.06 -21.59 13.28
CA ASP A 111 16.26 -22.25 14.58
C ASP A 111 14.99 -22.93 15.14
N MET A 112 13.83 -22.80 14.49
CA MET A 112 12.62 -23.54 14.88
C MET A 112 12.66 -24.95 14.29
N TRP A 113 13.33 -25.86 14.99
CA TRP A 113 13.23 -27.29 14.72
C TRP A 113 11.81 -27.77 15.07
N ASP A 114 11.05 -28.24 14.08
CA ASP A 114 9.83 -28.99 14.31
C ASP A 114 10.20 -30.32 14.98
N ILE A 115 9.91 -30.42 16.28
CA ILE A 115 10.01 -31.66 17.03
C ILE A 115 8.64 -32.33 16.93
N ASP A 116 8.50 -33.31 16.03
CA ASP A 116 7.39 -34.27 16.02
C ASP A 116 7.43 -35.20 17.24
#